data_AF-A0A1Q3GK94-F1
#
_entry.id   AF-A0A1Q3GK94-F1
#
_cell.length_a   1.000
_cell.length_b   1.000
_cell.length_c   1.000
_cell.angle_alpha   90.00
_cell.angle_beta   90.00
_cell.angle_gamma   90.00
#
_symmetry.space_group_name_H-M   'P 1'
#
loop_
_entity.id
_entity.type
_entity.pdbx_description
1 polymer ?
#
loop_
_entity_poly.entity_id
_entity_poly.type
_entity_poly.pdbx_seq_one_letter_code
_entity_poly.pdbx_strand_id
1 'polypeptide(L)' 'MNNWTVLTKEEMLYIQGGMVEEDPAAFALANPDEFADTLEETSHADMMHWFEEYGYTRRQARRFLRRFRRWMRRRGGC' A
#
# COMPACT_ATOMS: atom_id res chain seq x y z
N MET A 1 23.82 28.08 22.01
CA MET A 1 23.34 26.78 22.50
C MET A 1 22.47 26.19 21.41
N ASN A 2 22.93 25.13 20.74
CA ASN A 2 22.21 24.50 19.63
C ASN A 2 21.11 23.61 20.23
N ASN A 3 19.85 24.03 20.06
CA ASN A 3 18.68 23.20 20.36
C ASN A 3 18.63 22.06 19.33
N TRP A 4 19.29 20.95 19.64
CA TRP A 4 18.96 19.68 19.00
C TRP A 4 17.64 19.21 19.58
N THR A 5 16.53 19.57 18.92
CA THR A 5 15.24 18.93 19.15
C THR A 5 15.40 17.47 18.78
N VAL A 6 15.62 16.63 19.80
CA VAL A 6 15.56 15.18 19.65
C VAL A 6 14.11 14.86 19.32
N LEU A 7 13.85 14.63 18.04
CA LEU A 7 12.55 14.16 17.57
C LEU A 7 12.20 12.91 18.37
N THR A 8 10.97 12.87 18.88
CA THR A 8 10.47 11.71 19.62
C THR A 8 10.47 10.49 18.70
N LYS A 9 10.53 9.27 19.26
CA LYS A 9 10.51 8.02 18.46
C LYS A 9 9.35 7.97 17.47
N GLU A 10 8.22 8.58 17.82
CA GLU A 10 7.02 8.69 17.00
C GLU A 10 7.19 9.67 15.82
N GLU A 11 7.93 10.77 16.00
CA GLU A 11 8.24 11.73 14.93
C GLU A 11 9.33 11.23 13.98
N MET A 12 10.27 10.40 14.44
CA MET A 12 11.23 9.74 13.54
C MET A 12 10.57 8.74 12.59
N LEU A 13 9.49 8.07 13.02
CA LEU A 13 8.71 7.19 12.16
C LEU A 13 7.97 7.97 11.06
N TYR A 14 7.65 9.24 11.29
CA TYR A 14 6.93 10.09 10.34
C TYR A 14 7.79 10.67 9.21
N ILE A 15 9.13 10.65 9.34
CA ILE A 15 10.07 11.28 8.39
C ILE A 15 10.68 10.26 7.41
N GLN A 16 10.47 8.96 7.62
CA GLN A 16 10.67 7.97 6.57
C GLN A 16 9.41 7.98 5.70
N GLY A 17 9.52 8.48 4.48
CA GLY A 17 8.45 8.46 3.46
C GLY A 17 8.07 7.05 3.02
N GLY A 18 7.61 6.22 3.96
CA GLY A 18 6.86 5.01 3.71
C GLY A 18 5.40 5.39 3.54
N MET A 19 4.74 4.78 2.56
CA MET A 19 3.30 4.84 2.41
C MET A 19 2.67 4.65 3.79
N VAL A 20 1.89 5.63 4.26
CA VAL A 20 1.22 5.61 5.56
C VAL A 20 0.65 4.21 5.77
N GLU A 21 0.89 3.65 6.96
CA GLU A 21 0.58 2.29 7.40
C GLU A 21 -0.92 1.93 7.25
N GLU A 22 -1.39 1.80 6.02
CA GLU A 22 -2.77 1.47 5.70
C GLU A 22 -2.84 0.08 5.06
N ASP A 23 -3.81 -0.72 5.51
CA ASP A 23 -4.06 -2.05 4.95
C ASP A 23 -4.24 -1.94 3.43
N PRO A 24 -3.45 -2.65 2.61
CA PRO A 24 -3.53 -2.55 1.15
C PRO A 24 -4.92 -2.86 0.61
N ALA A 25 -5.72 -3.70 1.30
CA ALA A 25 -7.09 -3.96 0.91
C ALA A 25 -8.02 -2.78 1.20
N ALA A 26 -7.80 -2.06 2.31
CA ALA A 26 -8.56 -0.87 2.68
C ALA A 26 -8.18 0.31 1.77
N PHE A 27 -6.89 0.53 1.54
CA PHE A 27 -6.38 1.56 0.62
C PHE A 27 -6.93 1.37 -0.80
N ALA A 28 -6.92 0.14 -1.31
CA ALA A 28 -7.51 -0.19 -2.61
C ALA A 28 -9.02 0.08 -2.74
N LEU A 29 -9.75 0.08 -1.62
CA LEU A 29 -11.18 0.41 -1.59
C LEU A 29 -11.41 1.92 -1.48
N ALA A 30 -10.60 2.62 -0.70
CA ALA A 30 -10.68 4.07 -0.51
C ALA A 30 -10.21 4.83 -1.75
N ASN A 31 -9.06 4.44 -2.30
CA ASN A 31 -8.36 5.10 -3.40
C ASN A 31 -8.06 4.10 -4.53
N PRO A 32 -9.08 3.62 -5.27
CA PRO A 32 -8.89 2.56 -6.27
C PRO A 32 -7.97 2.97 -7.42
N ASP A 33 -8.01 4.24 -7.84
CA ASP A 33 -7.19 4.72 -8.95
C ASP A 33 -5.72 4.85 -8.50
N GLU A 34 -5.44 5.41 -7.32
CA GLU A 34 -4.08 5.47 -6.75
C GLU A 34 -3.49 4.08 -6.45
N PHE A 35 -4.31 3.14 -6.00
CA PHE A 35 -3.88 1.76 -5.83
C PHE A 35 -3.58 1.07 -7.16
N ALA A 36 -4.27 1.45 -8.25
CA ALA A 36 -3.96 0.95 -9.58
C ALA A 36 -2.60 1.48 -10.07
N ASP A 37 -2.30 2.76 -9.86
CA ASP A 37 -0.99 3.34 -10.18
C ASP A 37 0.12 2.65 -9.37
N THR A 38 -0.10 2.47 -8.06
CA THR A 38 0.82 1.72 -7.19
C THR A 38 1.07 0.30 -7.71
N LEU A 39 0.05 -0.38 -8.24
CA LEU A 39 0.18 -1.73 -8.81
C LEU A 39 0.99 -1.79 -10.10
N GLU A 40 1.09 -0.69 -10.83
CA GLU A 40 1.87 -0.58 -12.07
C GLU A 40 3.30 -0.16 -11.79
N GLU A 41 3.50 0.74 -10.82
CA GLU A 41 4.81 1.28 -10.44
C GLU A 41 5.60 0.36 -9.51
N THR A 42 4.91 -0.43 -8.67
CA THR A 42 5.53 -1.28 -7.66
C THR A 42 5.82 -2.68 -8.19
N SER A 43 6.96 -3.24 -7.80
CA SER A 43 7.28 -4.63 -8.15
C SER A 43 6.27 -5.60 -7.54
N HIS A 44 6.03 -6.74 -8.20
CA HIS A 44 5.15 -7.76 -7.65
C HIS A 44 5.67 -8.32 -6.31
N ALA A 45 6.98 -8.31 -6.07
CA ALA A 45 7.54 -8.76 -4.81
C ALA A 45 7.19 -7.80 -3.67
N ASP A 46 7.34 -6.49 -3.90
CA ASP A 46 7.08 -5.46 -2.89
C ASP A 46 5.58 -5.34 -2.60
N MET A 47 4.73 -5.43 -3.63
CA MET A 47 3.28 -5.50 -3.44
C MET A 47 2.89 -6.70 -2.58
N MET A 48 3.50 -7.87 -2.81
CA MET A 48 3.22 -9.05 -1.98
C MET A 48 3.76 -8.90 -0.56
N HIS A 49 4.91 -8.25 -0.38
CA HIS A 49 5.47 -7.94 0.92
C HIS A 49 4.55 -7.01 1.72
N TRP A 50 4.02 -5.96 1.08
CA TRP A 50 3.07 -5.06 1.72
C TRP A 50 1.84 -5.81 2.25
N PHE A 51 1.26 -6.74 1.48
CA PHE A 51 0.18 -7.59 1.99
C PHE A 51 0.63 -8.51 3.14
N GLU A 52 1.84 -9.07 3.09
CA GLU A 52 2.36 -9.94 4.14
C GLU A 52 2.54 -9.19 5.48
N GLU A 53 2.92 -7.91 5.46
CA GLU A 53 3.06 -7.08 6.66
C GLU A 53 1.74 -6.88 7.41
N TYR A 54 0.60 -6.88 6.70
CA TYR A 54 -0.73 -6.78 7.30
C TYR A 54 -1.36 -8.15 7.61
N GLY A 55 -0.55 -9.22 7.59
CA GLY A 55 -0.99 -10.57 7.98
C GLY A 55 -1.73 -11.33 6.89
N TYR A 56 -1.71 -10.87 5.64
CA TYR A 56 -2.29 -11.62 4.53
C TYR A 56 -1.37 -12.75 4.10
N THR A 57 -1.95 -13.93 3.88
CA THR A 57 -1.23 -15.00 3.20
C THR A 57 -1.02 -14.64 1.72
N ARG A 58 0.03 -15.18 1.11
CA ARG A 58 0.27 -15.05 -0.34
C ARG A 58 -0.94 -15.40 -1.20
N ARG A 59 -1.72 -16.40 -0.77
CA ARG A 59 -2.93 -16.84 -1.47
C ARG A 59 -4.03 -15.78 -1.40
N GLN A 60 -4.22 -15.14 -0.24
CA GLN A 60 -5.21 -14.07 -0.06
C GLN A 60 -4.82 -12.84 -0.87
N ALA A 61 -3.56 -12.39 -0.78
CA ALA A 61 -3.04 -11.25 -1.53
C ALA A 61 -3.23 -11.45 -3.05
N ARG A 62 -2.77 -12.57 -3.61
CA ARG A 62 -2.97 -12.88 -5.04
C ARG A 62 -4.44 -12.92 -5.45
N ARG A 63 -5.31 -13.47 -4.59
CA ARG A 63 -6.76 -13.53 -4.86
C ARG A 63 -7.35 -12.12 -4.90
N PHE A 64 -6.94 -11.25 -3.99
CA PHE A 64 -7.34 -9.85 -3.93
C PHE A 64 -6.89 -9.11 -5.19
N LEU A 65 -5.59 -9.11 -5.48
CA LEU A 65 -4.98 -8.44 -6.64
C LEU A 65 -5.65 -8.87 -7.96
N ARG A 66 -5.90 -10.17 -8.14
CA ARG A 66 -6.59 -10.69 -9.32
C ARG A 66 -8.03 -10.19 -9.41
N ARG A 67 -8.75 -10.12 -8.29
CA ARG A 67 -10.13 -9.62 -8.25
C ARG A 67 -10.17 -8.12 -8.54
N PHE A 68 -9.25 -7.36 -7.95
CA PHE A 68 -9.10 -5.93 -8.15
C PHE A 68 -8.84 -5.59 -9.62
N ARG A 69 -7.85 -6.23 -10.26
CA ARG A 69 -7.56 -6.04 -11.70
C ARG A 69 -8.76 -6.34 -12.60
N ARG A 70 -9.54 -7.38 -12.29
CA ARG A 70 -10.76 -7.69 -13.07
C ARG A 70 -11.84 -6.64 -12.89
N TRP A 71 -11.95 -6.06 -11.70
CA TRP A 71 -12.90 -5.00 -11.41
C TRP A 71 -12.51 -3.71 -12.14
N MET A 72 -11.24 -3.31 -12.13
CA MET A 72 -10.73 -2.15 -12.90
C MET A 72 -11.07 -2.23 -14.38
N ARG A 73 -10.87 -3.40 -15.01
CA ARG A 73 -11.23 -3.63 -16.42
C ARG A 73 -12.71 -3.45 -16.72
N ARG A 74 -13.59 -3.68 -15.74
CA ARG A 74 -15.04 -3.46 -15.88
C ARG A 74 -15.44 -2.01 -15.62
N ARG A 75 -14.67 -1.29 -14.80
CA ARG A 75 -14.88 0.13 -14.51
C ARG A 75 -14.46 1.03 -15.68
N GLY A 76 -13.35 0.71 -16.34
CA GLY A 76 -12.84 1.46 -17.51
C GLY A 76 -13.39 1.01 -18.87
N GLY A 77 -14.40 0.14 -18.90
CA GLY A 77 -14.96 -0.42 -20.13
C GLY A 77 -16.39 0.04 -20.37
N CYS A 78 -16.54 1.17 -21.07
CA CYS A 78 -17.65 1.43 -21.98
C CYS A 78 -17.09 2.13 -23.23
#